data_AF-A0A1C5PYZ6-F1
#
_entry.id   AF-A0A1C5PYZ6-F1
#
_cell.length_a   1.000
_cell.length_b   1.000
_cell.length_c   1.000
_cell.angle_alpha   90.00
_cell.angle_beta   90.00
_cell.angle_gamma   90.00
#
_symmetry.space_group_name_H-M   'P 1'
#
loop_
_entity.id
_entity.type
_entity.pdbx_description
1 polymer ?
#
loop_
_entity_poly.entity_id
_entity_poly.type
_entity_poly.pdbx_seq_one_letter_code
_entity_poly.pdbx_strand_id
1 'polypeptide(L)'
;MKKEQQEKARPKIKNKIENIDEYETIYVGYPNWWGEMPMILYTFFEDYDLSNKTIALFCTSGESGLSDTEKTIQALEPSAPMVKGLYVSKSASKEATSDVKEWVNEIK
;
A
#
# COMPACT_ATOMS: atom_id res chain seq x y z
N MET A 1 2.79 -16.66 -4.25
CA MET A 1 1.78 -15.71 -4.78
C MET A 1 0.40 -16.33 -4.98
N LYS A 2 0.10 -16.97 -6.13
CA LYS A 2 -1.28 -17.46 -6.42
C LYS A 2 -1.78 -18.46 -5.37
N LYS A 3 -0.90 -19.35 -4.90
CA LYS A 3 -1.16 -20.28 -3.80
C LYS A 3 -1.39 -19.55 -2.46
N GLU A 4 -0.53 -18.59 -2.10
CA GLU A 4 -0.67 -17.81 -0.87
C GLU A 4 -1.98 -17.00 -0.82
N GLN A 5 -2.41 -16.41 -1.95
CA GLN A 5 -3.69 -15.71 -2.05
C GLN A 5 -4.87 -16.67 -1.84
N GLN A 6 -4.83 -17.85 -2.46
CA GLN A 6 -5.86 -18.89 -2.29
C GLN A 6 -5.93 -19.39 -0.84
N GLU A 7 -4.79 -19.53 -0.18
CA GLU A 7 -4.67 -20.01 1.20
C GLU A 7 -4.85 -18.90 2.24
N LYS A 8 -5.01 -17.63 1.81
CA LYS A 8 -4.96 -16.44 2.67
C LYS A 8 -3.76 -16.45 3.62
N ALA A 9 -2.61 -16.92 3.13
CA ALA A 9 -1.40 -17.04 3.93
C ALA A 9 -1.03 -15.69 4.57
N ARG A 10 -0.39 -15.73 5.73
CA ARG A 10 0.20 -14.55 6.40
C ARG A 10 1.72 -14.73 6.50
N PRO A 11 2.47 -14.42 5.44
CA PRO A 11 3.92 -14.57 5.45
C PRO A 11 4.54 -13.72 6.56
N LYS A 12 5.38 -14.33 7.40
CA LYS A 12 6.06 -13.61 8.48
C LYS A 12 6.98 -12.52 7.93
N ILE A 13 6.86 -11.31 8.45
CA ILE A 13 7.80 -10.23 8.21
C ILE A 13 9.00 -10.43 9.14
N LYS A 14 10.22 -10.37 8.57
CA LYS A 14 11.46 -10.72 9.29
C LYS A 14 11.76 -9.76 10.45
N ASN A 15 11.51 -8.47 10.25
CA ASN A 15 11.84 -7.40 11.18
C ASN A 15 10.57 -6.62 11.53
N LYS A 16 10.56 -5.99 12.71
CA LYS A 16 9.53 -5.02 13.10
C LYS A 16 10.05 -3.59 13.02
N ILE A 17 9.13 -2.65 12.83
CA ILE A 17 9.36 -1.21 12.95
C ILE A 17 9.02 -0.87 14.40
N GLU A 18 10.04 -0.55 15.19
CA GLU A 18 9.88 -0.38 16.65
C GLU A 18 9.16 0.93 17.02
N ASN A 19 9.31 1.97 16.20
CA ASN A 19 8.80 3.32 16.46
C ASN A 19 7.72 3.73 15.45
N ILE A 20 6.87 2.78 15.03
CA ILE A 20 5.82 3.07 14.02
C ILE A 20 4.85 4.17 14.48
N ASP A 21 4.71 4.33 15.79
CA ASP A 21 3.84 5.34 16.40
C ASP A 21 4.31 6.78 16.17
N GLU A 22 5.62 6.99 15.94
CA GLU A 22 6.21 8.31 15.69
C GLU A 22 5.85 8.88 14.31
N TYR A 23 5.31 8.06 13.41
CA TYR A 23 4.96 8.47 12.06
C TYR A 23 3.50 8.88 11.97
N GLU A 24 3.25 10.06 11.41
CA GLU A 24 1.90 10.54 11.10
C GLU A 24 1.40 9.99 9.75
N THR A 25 2.33 9.75 8.81
CA THR A 25 2.02 9.30 7.45
C THR A 25 2.82 8.05 7.09
N ILE A 26 2.13 7.01 6.61
CA ILE A 26 2.71 5.74 6.18
C ILE A 26 2.53 5.59 4.67
N TYR A 27 3.66 5.61 3.95
CA TYR A 27 3.69 5.35 2.52
C TYR A 27 3.85 3.86 2.25
N VAL A 28 2.90 3.24 1.55
CA VAL A 28 2.90 1.79 1.29
C VAL A 28 3.05 1.52 -0.20
N GLY A 29 4.22 1.00 -0.57
CA GLY A 29 4.57 0.64 -1.94
C GLY A 29 4.41 -0.85 -2.21
N TYR A 30 3.71 -1.24 -3.28
CA TYR A 30 3.59 -2.66 -3.65
C TYR A 30 3.40 -2.92 -5.14
N PRO A 31 3.79 -4.11 -5.63
CA PRO A 31 3.33 -4.56 -6.93
C PRO A 31 1.85 -4.95 -6.85
N ASN A 32 1.02 -4.50 -7.80
CA ASN A 32 -0.34 -5.03 -7.92
C ASN A 32 -0.28 -6.42 -8.59
N TRP A 33 -0.77 -7.44 -7.90
CA TRP A 33 -0.90 -8.79 -8.44
C TRP A 33 -2.35 -9.19 -8.59
N TRP A 34 -2.81 -9.22 -9.84
CA TRP A 34 -4.16 -9.65 -10.22
C TRP A 34 -5.28 -8.84 -9.58
N GLY A 35 -5.06 -7.54 -9.38
CA GLY A 35 -6.04 -6.62 -8.79
C GLY A 35 -5.95 -6.49 -7.26
N GLU A 36 -4.98 -7.16 -6.64
CA GLU A 36 -4.82 -7.19 -5.18
C GLU A 36 -3.39 -6.99 -4.71
N MET A 37 -3.24 -6.70 -3.42
CA MET A 37 -1.95 -6.54 -2.76
C MET A 37 -1.33 -7.90 -2.39
N PRO A 38 0.01 -7.99 -2.29
CA PRO A 38 0.70 -9.16 -1.76
C PRO A 38 0.22 -9.55 -0.35
N MET A 39 0.14 -10.86 -0.07
CA MET A 39 -0.31 -11.37 1.24
C MET A 39 0.52 -10.89 2.44
N ILE A 40 1.79 -10.53 2.20
CA ILE A 40 2.66 -9.96 3.24
C ILE A 40 2.17 -8.59 3.73
N LEU A 41 1.46 -7.81 2.90
CA LEU A 41 0.87 -6.54 3.34
C LEU A 41 -0.33 -6.74 4.25
N TYR A 42 -1.10 -7.81 4.07
CA TYR A 42 -2.12 -8.18 5.06
C TYR A 42 -1.50 -8.50 6.41
N THR A 43 -0.31 -9.13 6.43
CA THR A 43 0.42 -9.36 7.69
C THR A 43 0.88 -8.03 8.30
N PHE A 44 1.34 -7.08 7.47
CA PHE A 44 1.71 -5.74 7.93
C PHE A 44 0.53 -5.00 8.58
N PHE A 45 -0.62 -4.89 7.91
CA PHE A 45 -1.81 -4.22 8.46
C PHE A 45 -2.45 -4.95 9.65
N GLU A 46 -2.15 -6.23 9.85
CA GLU A 46 -2.58 -6.96 11.05
C GLU A 46 -1.59 -6.82 12.22
N ASP A 47 -0.29 -6.59 11.94
CA ASP A 47 0.78 -6.51 12.94
C ASP A 47 0.94 -5.12 13.56
N TYR A 48 0.42 -4.07 12.92
CA TYR A 48 0.53 -2.68 13.36
C TYR A 48 -0.84 -2.02 13.47
N ASP A 49 -1.03 -1.18 14.48
CA ASP A 49 -2.17 -0.29 14.58
C ASP A 49 -1.85 1.01 13.84
N LEU A 50 -2.48 1.23 12.69
CA LEU A 50 -2.32 2.46 11.90
C LEU A 50 -3.49 3.42 12.08
N SER A 51 -4.31 3.23 13.12
CA SER A 51 -5.41 4.11 13.44
C SER A 51 -4.95 5.56 13.52
N ASN A 52 -5.68 6.46 12.86
CA ASN A 52 -5.38 7.89 12.78
C ASN A 52 -4.06 8.25 12.06
N LYS A 53 -3.33 7.28 11.50
CA LYS A 53 -2.17 7.55 10.63
C LYS A 53 -2.63 7.67 9.19
N THR A 54 -2.12 8.65 8.46
CA THR A 54 -2.44 8.85 7.05
C THR A 54 -1.78 7.75 6.22
N ILE A 55 -2.56 6.96 5.50
CA ILE A 55 -2.04 5.91 4.61
C ILE A 55 -2.01 6.43 3.18
N ALA A 56 -0.81 6.45 2.59
CA ALA A 56 -0.55 6.87 1.22
C ALA A 56 -0.07 5.67 0.39
N LEU A 57 -0.92 5.16 -0.50
CA LEU A 57 -0.62 3.97 -1.30
C LEU A 57 0.06 4.34 -2.61
N PHE A 58 1.08 3.58 -3.01
CA PHE A 58 1.55 3.63 -4.39
C PHE A 58 1.79 2.22 -4.91
N CYS A 59 1.42 1.99 -6.16
CA CYS A 59 1.62 0.69 -6.78
C CYS A 59 2.30 0.80 -8.14
N THR A 60 3.11 -0.23 -8.44
CA THR A 60 3.64 -0.43 -9.79
C THR A 60 3.00 -1.67 -10.39
N SER A 61 2.54 -1.57 -11.63
CA SER A 61 1.96 -2.70 -12.37
C SER A 61 2.14 -2.54 -13.87
N GLY A 62 1.87 -3.62 -14.61
CA GLY A 62 1.85 -3.55 -16.07
C GLY A 62 0.65 -2.77 -16.61
N GLU A 63 -0.55 -3.06 -16.09
CA GLU A 63 -1.81 -2.58 -16.68
C GLU A 63 -2.95 -2.34 -15.66
N SER A 64 -2.90 -2.88 -14.44
CA SER A 64 -4.08 -3.03 -13.57
C SER A 64 -4.36 -1.88 -12.59
N GLY A 65 -3.53 -0.83 -12.59
CA GLY A 65 -3.73 0.32 -11.69
C GLY A 65 -3.74 -0.07 -10.20
N LEU A 66 -4.48 0.66 -9.38
CA LEU A 66 -4.72 0.34 -7.96
C LEU A 66 -5.85 -0.68 -7.74
N SER A 67 -6.74 -0.87 -8.71
CA SER A 67 -7.88 -1.82 -8.58
C SER A 67 -8.66 -1.59 -7.26
N ASP A 68 -9.01 -2.64 -6.52
CA ASP A 68 -9.76 -2.55 -5.26
C ASP A 68 -8.88 -2.41 -4.01
N THR A 69 -7.56 -2.30 -4.16
CA THR A 69 -6.63 -2.30 -3.01
C THR A 69 -6.85 -1.16 -2.02
N GLU A 70 -7.31 0.01 -2.49
CA GLU A 70 -7.72 1.11 -1.61
C GLU A 70 -8.87 0.70 -0.68
N LYS A 71 -9.89 0.03 -1.22
CA LYS A 71 -11.04 -0.44 -0.43
C LYS A 71 -10.64 -1.54 0.54
N THR A 72 -9.77 -2.46 0.11
CA THR A 72 -9.27 -3.54 0.95
C THR A 72 -8.50 -2.98 2.15
N ILE A 73 -7.63 -2.00 1.92
CA ILE A 73 -6.86 -1.37 3.00
C ILE A 73 -7.77 -0.53 3.91
N GLN A 74 -8.75 0.20 3.36
CA GLN A 74 -9.73 0.92 4.17
C GLN A 74 -10.54 -0.02 5.08
N ALA A 75 -10.81 -1.25 4.64
CA ALA A 75 -11.51 -2.26 5.45
C ALA A 75 -10.63 -2.86 6.55
N LEU A 76 -9.31 -2.96 6.33
CA LEU A 76 -8.34 -3.40 7.34
C LEU A 76 -8.08 -2.29 8.38
N GLU A 77 -8.04 -1.04 7.92
CA GLU A 77 -7.73 0.14 8.73
C GLU A 77 -8.88 1.17 8.66
N PRO A 78 -10.05 0.87 9.26
CA PRO A 78 -11.26 1.71 9.10
C PRO A 78 -11.15 3.09 9.74
N SER A 79 -10.17 3.29 10.62
CA SER A 79 -9.92 4.57 11.31
C SER A 79 -8.69 5.31 10.78
N ALA A 80 -8.00 4.78 9.77
CA ALA A 80 -6.89 5.46 9.13
C ALA A 80 -7.41 6.37 7.99
N PRO A 81 -7.04 7.66 7.98
CA PRO A 81 -7.25 8.51 6.82
C PRO A 81 -6.50 7.96 5.61
N MET A 82 -7.18 7.81 4.48
CA MET A 82 -6.54 7.38 3.23
C MET A 82 -6.43 8.53 2.24
N VAL A 83 -5.25 8.69 1.66
CA VAL A 83 -5.05 9.55 0.50
C VAL A 83 -5.22 8.72 -0.76
N LYS A 84 -5.72 9.35 -1.83
CA LYS A 84 -5.80 8.71 -3.15
C LYS A 84 -4.43 8.14 -3.53
N GLY A 85 -4.40 6.87 -3.90
CA GLY A 85 -3.14 6.21 -4.23
C GLY A 85 -2.55 6.67 -5.56
N LEU A 86 -1.25 6.50 -5.69
CA LEU A 86 -0.51 6.72 -6.93
C LEU A 86 -0.29 5.39 -7.66
N TYR A 87 -0.75 5.32 -8.91
CA TYR A 87 -0.36 4.24 -9.82
C TYR A 87 0.76 4.72 -10.75
N VAL A 88 1.88 3.99 -10.75
CA VAL A 88 2.97 4.20 -11.70
C VAL A 88 3.09 2.96 -12.60
N SER A 89 2.77 3.11 -13.88
CA SER A 89 2.93 2.01 -14.83
C SER A 89 4.41 1.69 -15.08
N LYS A 90 4.71 0.44 -15.43
CA LYS A 90 6.08 0.01 -15.77
C LYS A 90 6.69 0.82 -16.92
N SER A 91 5.89 1.25 -17.89
CA SER A 91 6.35 2.05 -19.03
C SER A 91 6.61 3.51 -18.66
N ALA A 92 5.90 4.05 -17.67
CA ALA A 92 6.03 5.45 -17.23
C ALA A 92 6.99 5.65 -16.05
N SER A 93 7.51 4.58 -15.44
CA SER A 93 8.26 4.67 -14.18
C SER A 93 9.51 5.56 -14.23
N LYS A 94 10.13 5.72 -15.41
CA LYS A 94 11.29 6.60 -15.62
C LYS A 94 10.92 8.09 -15.71
N GLU A 95 9.66 8.39 -16.02
CA GLU A 95 9.15 9.75 -16.26
C GLU A 95 8.17 10.20 -15.17
N ALA A 96 7.78 9.31 -14.26
CA ALA A 96 6.83 9.55 -13.16
C ALA A 96 7.26 10.58 -12.11
N THR A 97 8.38 11.29 -12.30
CA THR A 97 8.86 12.29 -11.32
C THR A 97 7.87 13.43 -11.12
N SER A 98 7.13 13.84 -12.16
CA SER A 98 6.08 14.87 -12.01
C SER A 98 4.90 14.33 -11.22
N ASP A 99 4.39 13.16 -11.60
CA ASP A 99 3.25 12.50 -10.95
C ASP A 99 3.52 12.23 -9.46
N VAL A 100 4.74 11.78 -9.12
CA VAL A 100 5.16 11.58 -7.74
C VAL A 100 5.21 12.90 -6.98
N LYS A 101 5.70 13.98 -7.57
CA LYS A 101 5.74 15.30 -6.93
C LYS A 101 4.35 15.85 -6.67
N GLU A 102 3.47 15.74 -7.65
CA GLU A 102 2.07 16.18 -7.52
C GLU A 102 1.37 15.38 -6.42
N TRP A 103 1.51 14.06 -6.44
CA TRP A 103 0.93 13.19 -5.43
C TRP A 103 1.44 13.49 -4.02
N VAL A 104 2.75 13.69 -3.83
CA VAL A 104 3.32 14.04 -2.52
C VAL A 104 2.78 15.39 -2.03
N ASN A 105 2.53 16.36 -2.91
CA ASN A 105 1.96 17.66 -2.53
C ASN A 105 0.47 17.57 -2.11
N GLU A 106 -0.25 16.52 -2.51
CA GLU A 106 -1.62 16.25 -2.07
C GLU A 106 -1.66 15.62 -0.68
N ILE A 107 -0.54 15.08 -0.21
CA ILE A 107 -0.37 14.46 1.11
C ILE A 107 0.09 15.54 2.09
N LYS A 108 -0.69 15.77 3.14
CA LYS A 108 -0.39 16.74 4.20
C LYS A 108 0.32 16.10 5.36
#